data_AF-A0A660V1R2-F1
#
_entry.id   AF-A0A660V1R2-F1
#
_cell.length_a   1.000
_cell.length_b   1.000
_cell.length_c   1.000
_cell.angle_alpha   90.00
_cell.angle_beta   90.00
_cell.angle_gamma   90.00
#
_symmetry.space_group_name_H-M   'P 1'
#
loop_
_entity.id
_entity.type
_entity.pdbx_description
1 polymer ?
#
loop_
_entity_poly.entity_id
_entity_poly.type
_entity_poly.pdbx_seq_one_letter_code
_entity_poly.pdbx_strand_id
1 'polypeptide(L)'
;MWILDKSANLFANSGVRGYHFGQVRFAMAKISENRGNREDLPAVVVQDYVSSLSNEYKMLVVLKAQLYGGSWEPMLDDLNNRLAGKPYIFKLANRIKDDVERIEEMRNFEVEHGVDLAKYVHLA
;
A
#
# COMPACT_ATOMS: atom_id res chain seq x y z
N MET A 1 -19.93 27.89 38.83
CA MET A 1 -18.55 28.15 39.27
C MET A 1 -17.87 26.80 39.51
N TRP A 2 -16.93 26.40 38.61
CA TRP A 2 -15.91 25.31 38.60
C TRP A 2 -16.28 23.88 39.10
N ILE A 3 -16.35 22.78 38.30
CA ILE A 3 -15.37 21.94 37.55
C ILE A 3 -14.74 20.74 38.34
N LEU A 4 -15.02 19.50 37.86
CA LEU A 4 -14.36 18.14 37.93
C LEU A 4 -14.28 17.40 39.31
N ASP A 5 -14.45 16.07 39.44
CA ASP A 5 -13.81 14.92 38.74
C ASP A 5 -14.62 13.56 38.89
N LYS A 6 -14.16 12.54 38.14
CA LYS A 6 -14.67 11.24 37.68
C LYS A 6 -14.84 10.09 38.70
N SER A 7 -15.64 9.08 38.28
CA SER A 7 -15.26 7.65 38.07
C SER A 7 -16.12 6.56 38.72
N ALA A 8 -16.23 5.46 37.95
CA ALA A 8 -16.41 4.05 38.29
C ALA A 8 -17.87 3.51 38.38
N ASN A 9 -18.38 2.81 37.36
CA ASN A 9 -18.11 1.43 36.88
C ASN A 9 -18.94 0.38 37.65
N LEU A 10 -19.88 -0.24 36.93
CA LEU A 10 -21.01 -0.99 37.47
C LEU A 10 -21.21 -2.29 36.68
N PHE A 11 -21.26 -3.40 37.44
CA PHE A 11 -21.84 -4.73 37.14
C PHE A 11 -21.10 -5.66 36.16
N ALA A 12 -21.12 -7.00 36.27
CA ALA A 12 -21.39 -7.99 37.33
C ALA A 12 -21.20 -9.40 36.68
N ASN A 13 -20.73 -10.39 37.48
CA ASN A 13 -21.03 -11.85 37.49
C ASN A 13 -21.23 -12.66 36.17
N SER A 14 -20.92 -13.96 36.02
CA SER A 14 -20.21 -15.04 36.73
C SER A 14 -20.62 -16.34 35.99
N GLY A 15 -19.73 -17.28 35.67
CA GLY A 15 -20.17 -18.62 35.19
C GLY A 15 -19.18 -19.50 34.41
N VAL A 16 -18.24 -20.12 35.13
CA VAL A 16 -17.61 -21.46 34.98
C VAL A 16 -17.74 -22.25 33.65
N ARG A 17 -16.60 -22.69 33.07
CA ARG A 17 -16.22 -24.11 32.82
C ARG A 17 -14.84 -24.23 32.15
N GLY A 18 -13.97 -25.05 32.76
CA GLY A 18 -12.69 -25.45 32.18
C GLY A 18 -12.82 -26.60 31.19
N TYR A 19 -11.82 -26.73 30.31
CA TYR A 19 -11.48 -27.99 29.65
C TYR A 19 -9.96 -28.19 29.64
N HIS A 20 -9.62 -29.43 29.94
CA HIS A 20 -8.32 -30.00 30.21
C HIS A 20 -7.67 -30.49 28.90
N PHE A 21 -6.35 -30.35 28.81
CA PHE A 21 -5.38 -31.11 28.02
C PHE A 21 -5.88 -31.86 26.76
N GLY A 22 -5.63 -31.25 25.60
CA GLY A 22 -5.39 -31.97 24.34
C GLY A 22 -3.96 -31.70 23.91
N GLN A 23 -3.10 -32.73 23.92
CA GLN A 23 -1.83 -32.69 23.22
C GLN A 23 -2.10 -32.49 21.73
N VAL A 24 -1.93 -31.27 21.23
CA VAL A 24 -1.76 -31.04 19.80
C VAL A 24 -0.34 -30.54 19.64
N ARG A 25 0.55 -31.45 19.24
CA ARG A 25 1.86 -31.06 18.70
C ARG A 25 1.56 -30.28 17.43
N PHE A 26 1.38 -28.98 17.55
CA PHE A 26 1.47 -28.09 16.41
C PHE A 26 2.89 -28.22 15.90
N ALA A 27 3.03 -28.93 14.79
CA ALA A 27 4.28 -29.04 14.08
C ALA A 27 4.75 -27.61 13.80
N MET A 28 5.76 -27.16 14.57
CA MET A 28 6.69 -26.13 14.16
C MET A 28 7.48 -26.70 12.99
N ALA A 29 6.80 -26.85 11.85
CA ALA A 29 7.46 -26.88 10.56
C ALA A 29 8.19 -25.55 10.51
N LYS A 30 9.50 -25.59 10.74
CA LYS A 30 10.39 -24.50 10.39
C LYS A 30 10.01 -24.15 8.95
N ILE A 31 9.36 -23.02 8.76
CA ILE A 31 9.38 -22.33 7.50
C ILE A 31 10.84 -21.89 7.41
N SER A 32 11.65 -22.81 6.90
CA SER A 32 13.01 -22.60 6.48
C SER A 32 12.97 -21.35 5.64
N GLU A 33 13.77 -20.36 6.04
CA GLU A 33 14.17 -19.27 5.17
C GLU A 33 14.57 -19.88 3.82
N ASN A 34 13.67 -19.80 2.84
CA ASN A 34 14.05 -19.82 1.45
C ASN A 34 13.99 -18.37 0.97
N ARG A 35 14.88 -17.54 1.52
CA ARG A 35 15.31 -16.29 0.88
C ARG A 35 16.31 -16.64 -0.24
N GLY A 36 15.96 -17.61 -1.08
CA GLY A 36 16.74 -17.97 -2.25
C GLY A 36 16.43 -17.01 -3.39
N ASN A 37 17.43 -16.24 -3.82
CA ASN A 37 17.49 -15.45 -5.05
C ASN A 37 16.32 -14.48 -5.33
N ARG A 38 16.30 -13.31 -4.66
CA ARG A 38 15.66 -12.09 -5.20
C ARG A 38 16.69 -11.16 -5.84
N GLU A 39 17.72 -11.71 -6.47
CA GLU A 39 18.70 -10.93 -7.22
C GLU A 39 18.43 -11.09 -8.72
N ASP A 40 18.20 -9.94 -9.33
CA ASP A 40 18.06 -9.66 -10.75
C ASP A 40 16.90 -10.33 -11.47
N LEU A 41 15.73 -9.66 -11.43
CA LEU A 41 14.95 -9.61 -12.66
C LEU A 41 15.89 -9.19 -13.80
N PRO A 42 15.79 -9.79 -14.99
CA PRO A 42 16.55 -9.30 -16.12
C PRO A 42 16.23 -7.82 -16.25
N ALA A 43 17.23 -6.94 -16.15
CA ALA A 43 17.04 -5.50 -16.28
C ALA A 43 16.21 -5.14 -17.53
N VAL A 44 16.28 -6.01 -18.55
CA VAL A 44 15.44 -6.05 -19.75
C VAL A 44 13.94 -6.02 -19.45
N VAL A 45 13.41 -6.83 -18.52
CA VAL A 45 11.96 -6.85 -18.20
C VAL A 45 11.48 -5.51 -17.66
N VAL A 46 12.24 -4.93 -16.73
CA VAL A 46 11.90 -3.62 -16.15
C VAL A 46 12.04 -2.53 -17.21
N GLN A 47 13.08 -2.60 -18.04
CA GLN A 47 13.30 -1.63 -19.10
C GLN A 47 12.24 -1.69 -20.20
N ASP A 48 11.79 -2.88 -20.59
CA ASP A 48 10.71 -3.09 -21.55
C ASP A 48 9.39 -2.53 -21.00
N TYR A 49 9.08 -2.84 -19.73
CA TYR A 49 7.91 -2.29 -19.06
C TYR A 49 7.95 -0.75 -19.04
N VAL A 50 9.04 -0.15 -18.54
CA VAL A 50 9.20 1.31 -18.47
C VAL A 50 9.16 1.95 -19.86
N SER A 51 9.70 1.28 -20.88
CA SER A 51 9.66 1.78 -22.26
C SER A 51 8.23 1.80 -22.82
N SER A 52 7.39 0.84 -22.42
CA SER A 52 5.99 0.77 -22.81
C SER A 52 5.09 1.82 -22.11
N LEU A 53 5.51 2.34 -20.96
CA LEU A 53 4.74 3.34 -20.21
C LEU A 53 4.58 4.65 -21.00
N SER A 54 3.35 5.15 -21.03
CA SER A 54 3.06 6.47 -21.57
C SER A 54 3.64 7.57 -20.67
N ASN A 55 3.63 8.82 -21.16
CA ASN A 55 4.15 9.95 -20.40
C ASN A 55 3.33 10.22 -19.12
N GLU A 56 2.03 9.92 -19.13
CA GLU A 56 1.16 10.03 -17.96
C GLU A 56 1.64 9.11 -16.83
N TYR A 57 1.91 7.84 -17.13
CA TYR A 57 2.45 6.89 -16.15
C TYR A 57 3.83 7.33 -15.64
N LYS A 58 4.73 7.71 -16.55
CA LYS A 58 6.09 8.17 -16.20
C LYS A 58 6.05 9.43 -15.31
N MET A 59 5.13 10.35 -15.57
CA MET A 59 4.95 11.54 -14.74
C MET A 59 4.53 11.17 -13.31
N LEU A 60 3.63 10.20 -13.14
CA LEU A 60 3.21 9.73 -11.81
C LEU A 60 4.38 9.12 -11.02
N VAL A 61 5.26 8.34 -11.67
CA VAL A 61 6.49 7.81 -11.06
C VAL A 61 7.42 8.95 -10.59
N VAL A 62 7.57 10.00 -11.40
CA VAL A 62 8.38 11.17 -11.04
C VAL A 62 7.78 11.92 -9.85
N LEU A 63 6.46 12.14 -9.86
CA LEU A 63 5.75 12.79 -8.76
C LEU A 63 5.86 11.98 -7.45
N LYS A 64 5.76 10.65 -7.52
CA LYS A 64 6.00 9.75 -6.37
C LYS A 64 7.36 10.05 -5.73
N ALA A 65 8.42 10.08 -6.53
CA ALA A 65 9.78 10.31 -6.04
C ALA A 65 9.98 11.72 -5.50
N GLN A 66 9.43 12.74 -6.16
CA GLN A 66 9.69 14.15 -5.83
C GLN A 66 8.83 14.68 -4.68
N LEU A 67 7.56 14.27 -4.61
CA LEU A 67 6.57 14.88 -3.71
C LEU A 67 6.15 13.96 -2.56
N TYR A 68 6.22 12.65 -2.76
CA TYR A 68 5.66 11.65 -1.83
C TYR A 68 6.71 10.72 -1.21
N GLY A 69 7.99 11.13 -1.27
CA GLY A 69 9.08 10.39 -0.62
C GLY A 69 9.32 8.99 -1.19
N GLY A 70 8.90 8.73 -2.43
CA GLY A 70 9.09 7.45 -3.10
C GLY A 70 8.03 6.39 -2.81
N SER A 71 6.99 6.68 -2.02
CA SER A 71 5.90 5.76 -1.69
C SER A 71 4.61 6.12 -2.43
N TRP A 72 3.88 5.10 -2.91
CA TRP A 72 2.60 5.28 -3.60
C TRP A 72 1.47 5.62 -2.64
N GLU A 73 1.52 5.11 -1.41
CA GLU A 73 0.44 5.20 -0.44
C GLU A 73 0.03 6.66 -0.12
N PRO A 74 0.96 7.59 0.20
CA PRO A 74 0.59 9.00 0.41
C PRO A 74 0.00 9.67 -0.83
N MET A 75 0.42 9.26 -2.03
CA MET A 75 -0.09 9.79 -3.29
C MET A 75 -1.51 9.32 -3.58
N LEU A 76 -1.78 8.03 -3.37
CA LEU A 76 -3.12 7.43 -3.47
C LEU A 76 -4.08 8.08 -2.47
N ASP A 77 -3.65 8.30 -1.24
CA ASP A 77 -4.45 8.98 -0.23
C ASP A 77 -4.81 10.41 -0.64
N ASP A 78 -3.87 11.19 -1.19
CA ASP A 78 -4.14 12.54 -1.69
C ASP A 78 -5.16 12.52 -2.84
N LEU A 79 -4.99 11.63 -3.82
CA LEU A 79 -5.92 11.49 -4.95
C LEU A 79 -7.32 11.08 -4.49
N ASN A 80 -7.43 10.15 -3.53
CA ASN A 80 -8.73 9.72 -2.99
C ASN A 80 -9.41 10.82 -2.17
N ASN A 81 -8.66 11.57 -1.36
CA ASN A 81 -9.19 12.73 -0.65
C ASN A 81 -9.70 13.80 -1.64
N ARG A 82 -8.97 14.01 -2.74
CA ARG A 82 -9.38 14.84 -3.88
C ARG A 82 -10.49 14.24 -4.73
N LEU A 83 -10.98 13.03 -4.48
CA LEU A 83 -12.22 12.54 -5.07
C LEU A 83 -13.39 12.69 -4.09
N ALA A 84 -13.13 12.64 -2.79
CA ALA A 84 -14.16 12.79 -1.76
C ALA A 84 -14.57 14.25 -1.50
N GLY A 85 -13.66 15.20 -1.75
CA GLY A 85 -13.73 16.53 -1.13
C GLY A 85 -14.63 17.66 -1.67
N LYS A 86 -15.35 17.60 -2.81
CA LYS A 86 -16.18 18.72 -3.37
C LYS A 86 -16.86 18.39 -4.73
N PRO A 87 -17.72 19.27 -5.31
CA PRO A 87 -18.16 19.08 -6.69
C PRO A 87 -17.00 19.33 -7.68
N TYR A 88 -16.58 18.28 -8.38
CA TYR A 88 -15.54 18.34 -9.40
C TYR A 88 -16.11 18.68 -10.78
N ILE A 89 -15.32 19.36 -11.60
CA ILE A 89 -15.53 19.33 -13.05
C ILE A 89 -15.37 17.86 -13.48
N PHE A 90 -16.37 17.30 -14.15
CA PHE A 90 -16.44 15.88 -14.54
C PHE A 90 -15.12 15.34 -15.14
N LYS A 91 -14.46 16.15 -15.98
CA LYS A 91 -13.17 15.80 -16.59
C LYS A 91 -12.04 15.60 -15.58
N LEU A 92 -12.00 16.40 -14.50
CA LEU A 92 -10.97 16.29 -13.47
C LEU A 92 -11.18 15.03 -12.63
N ALA A 93 -12.43 14.72 -12.27
CA ALA A 93 -12.74 13.50 -11.52
C ALA A 93 -12.34 12.24 -12.31
N ASN A 94 -12.61 12.20 -13.62
CA ASN A 94 -12.20 11.07 -14.45
C ASN A 94 -10.67 10.96 -14.52
N ARG A 95 -9.95 12.07 -14.73
CA ARG A 95 -8.48 12.03 -14.75
C ARG A 95 -7.87 11.52 -13.44
N ILE A 96 -8.42 11.94 -12.29
CA ILE A 96 -7.95 11.46 -10.99
C ILE A 96 -8.20 9.96 -10.83
N LYS A 97 -9.38 9.46 -11.26
CA LYS A 97 -9.67 8.02 -11.26
C LYS A 97 -8.71 7.24 -12.15
N ASP A 98 -8.49 7.72 -13.37
CA ASP A 98 -7.55 7.11 -14.29
C ASP A 98 -6.15 7.08 -13.65
N ASP A 99 -5.69 8.17 -13.03
CA ASP A 99 -4.38 8.21 -12.37
C ASP A 99 -4.28 7.26 -11.17
N VAL A 100 -5.36 7.05 -10.42
CA VAL A 100 -5.42 6.01 -9.37
C VAL A 100 -5.25 4.62 -9.96
N GLU A 101 -5.95 4.30 -11.05
CA GLU A 101 -5.83 3.00 -11.75
C GLU A 101 -4.39 2.77 -12.24
N ARG A 102 -3.78 3.79 -12.87
CA ARG A 102 -2.37 3.72 -13.32
C ARG A 102 -1.39 3.46 -12.17
N ILE A 103 -1.60 4.11 -11.03
CA ILE A 103 -0.74 3.92 -9.84
C ILE A 103 -0.86 2.50 -9.32
N GLU A 104 -2.08 1.96 -9.20
CA GLU A 104 -2.26 0.60 -8.70
C GLU A 104 -1.63 -0.45 -9.65
N GLU A 105 -1.73 -0.27 -10.97
CA GLU A 105 -1.03 -1.12 -11.94
C GLU A 105 0.49 -1.10 -11.73
N MET A 106 1.08 0.09 -11.64
CA MET A 106 2.53 0.25 -11.43
C MET A 106 2.99 -0.26 -10.06
N ARG A 107 2.17 -0.04 -9.02
CA ARG A 107 2.44 -0.54 -7.66
C ARG A 107 2.43 -2.05 -7.63
N ASN A 108 1.48 -2.70 -8.31
CA ASN A 108 1.44 -4.15 -8.44
C ASN A 108 2.69 -4.67 -9.15
N PHE A 109 3.12 -4.01 -10.24
CA PHE A 109 4.37 -4.33 -10.91
C PHE A 109 5.57 -4.20 -9.95
N GLU A 110 5.71 -3.08 -9.22
CA GLU A 110 6.79 -2.89 -8.24
C GLU A 110 6.81 -3.97 -7.15
N VAL A 111 5.64 -4.38 -6.64
CA VAL A 111 5.52 -5.42 -5.61
C VAL A 111 5.85 -6.80 -6.17
N GLU A 112 5.30 -7.16 -7.32
CA GLU A 112 5.54 -8.45 -7.99
C GLU A 112 7.04 -8.64 -8.28
N HIS A 113 7.70 -7.55 -8.67
CA HIS A 113 9.07 -7.56 -9.12
C HIS A 113 10.10 -7.13 -8.07
N GLY A 114 9.67 -6.55 -6.95
CA GLY A 114 10.56 -6.05 -5.90
C GLY A 114 11.45 -4.90 -6.38
N VAL A 115 10.95 -4.05 -7.28
CA VAL A 115 11.69 -2.93 -7.89
C VAL A 115 11.10 -1.59 -7.51
N ASP A 116 11.85 -0.52 -7.75
CA ASP A 116 11.37 0.85 -7.69
C ASP A 116 11.51 1.48 -9.09
N LEU A 117 10.38 1.74 -9.75
CA LEU A 117 10.34 2.27 -11.11
C LEU A 117 11.00 3.65 -11.21
N ALA A 118 11.08 4.41 -10.10
CA ALA A 118 11.74 5.71 -10.08
C ALA A 118 13.25 5.63 -10.40
N LYS A 119 13.87 4.44 -10.29
CA LYS A 119 15.26 4.20 -10.67
C LYS A 119 15.47 4.06 -12.19
N TYR A 120 14.40 3.83 -12.94
CA TYR A 120 14.44 3.50 -14.38
C TYR A 120 13.73 4.55 -15.25
N VAL A 121 12.83 5.34 -14.66
CA VAL A 121 12.15 6.44 -15.36
C VAL A 121 13.01 7.69 -15.38
N HIS A 122 13.36 8.15 -16.58
CA HIS A 122 14.01 9.43 -16.82
C HIS A 122 13.13 10.24 -17.78
N LEU A 123 12.70 11.43 -17.38
CA LEU A 123 12.07 12.38 -18.29
C LEU A 123 13.19 13.05 -19.10
N ALA A 124 13.08 12.96 -20.43
CA ALA A 124 13.99 13.62 -21.38
C ALA A 124 13.71 15.12 -21.46
#